data_AF-A0A6G0X737-F1
#
_entry.id   AF-A0A6G0X737-F1
#
_cell.length_a   1.000
_cell.length_b   1.000
_cell.length_c   1.000
_cell.angle_alpha   90.00
_cell.angle_beta   90.00
_cell.angle_gamma   90.00
#
_symmetry.space_group_name_H-M   'P 1'
#
loop_
_entity.id
_entity.type
_entity.pdbx_description
1 polymer ?
#
loop_
_entity_poly.entity_id
_entity_poly.type
_entity_poly.pdbx_seq_one_letter_code
_entity_poly.pdbx_strand_id
1 'polypeptide(L)'
;MLNLACVVLNEGETFTVKIDANELVAALKAKLKKILKKIVHYRGPSDRIELYCVDGLKDLSTHFELNHTPIDDFASKLLIDFESSIVKMADSSQLSSYSLQHDSSDGRIHILVVLPAPPLGRFDDEPDYVVSPTVREMVKKATFVILDESKRHERIGMGAFYNNYDAITCDHNFTDEQVVGEQVYLLLNGVEIQV
;
A
#
# COMPACT_ATOMS: atom_id res chain seq x y z
N MET A 1 13.10 -27.04 13.24
CA MET A 1 12.72 -26.20 12.08
C MET A 1 11.26 -25.81 12.24
N LEU A 2 10.98 -24.52 12.39
CA LEU A 2 9.64 -23.94 12.44
C LEU A 2 9.06 -23.80 11.03
N ASN A 3 7.74 -23.97 10.92
CA ASN A 3 6.97 -23.69 9.72
C ASN A 3 5.93 -22.61 10.07
N LEU A 4 6.25 -21.36 9.80
CA LEU A 4 5.49 -20.21 10.27
C LEU A 4 4.53 -19.74 9.18
N ALA A 5 3.23 -19.78 9.45
CA ALA A 5 2.24 -19.11 8.61
C ALA A 5 2.20 -17.62 8.96
N CYS A 6 2.32 -16.79 7.94
CA CYS A 6 2.39 -15.33 8.04
C CYS A 6 1.24 -14.74 7.24
N VAL A 7 0.76 -13.57 7.67
CA VAL A 7 -0.16 -12.73 6.88
C VAL A 7 0.37 -11.30 6.82
N VAL A 8 0.26 -10.66 5.67
CA VAL A 8 0.58 -9.23 5.52
C VAL A 8 -0.64 -8.40 5.94
N LEU A 9 -0.48 -7.55 6.95
CA LEU A 9 -1.51 -6.61 7.37
C LEU A 9 -1.86 -5.65 6.21
N ASN A 10 -3.12 -5.27 6.07
CA ASN A 10 -3.70 -4.46 4.97
C ASN A 10 -3.74 -5.12 3.58
N GLU A 11 -2.95 -6.17 3.34
CA GLU A 11 -2.98 -6.89 2.07
C GLU A 11 -3.80 -8.17 2.16
N GLY A 12 -3.81 -8.81 3.34
CA GLY A 12 -4.45 -10.12 3.53
C GLY A 12 -3.65 -11.29 2.96
N GLU A 13 -2.50 -11.04 2.34
CA GLU A 13 -1.74 -12.13 1.71
C GLU A 13 -1.06 -13.03 2.72
N THR A 14 -1.47 -14.31 2.67
CA THR A 14 -0.91 -15.37 3.51
C THR A 14 0.17 -16.15 2.78
N PHE A 15 1.19 -16.53 3.53
CA PHE A 15 2.29 -17.34 3.02
C PHE A 15 2.98 -18.06 4.17
N THR A 16 3.78 -19.07 3.84
CA THR A 16 4.49 -19.88 4.83
C THR A 16 6.00 -19.72 4.69
N VAL A 17 6.72 -19.69 5.81
CA VAL A 17 8.18 -19.60 5.85
C VAL A 17 8.79 -20.66 6.77
N LYS A 18 9.84 -21.33 6.29
CA LYS A 18 10.62 -22.29 7.06
C LYS A 18 11.90 -21.66 7.62
N ILE A 19 12.10 -21.78 8.92
CA ILE A 19 13.25 -21.20 9.63
C ILE A 19 13.64 -22.04 10.85
N ASP A 20 14.89 -21.99 11.26
CA ASP A 20 15.30 -22.65 12.51
C ASP A 20 14.73 -21.89 13.72
N ALA A 21 14.38 -22.61 14.78
CA ALA A 21 13.81 -21.98 15.98
C ALA A 21 14.85 -21.15 16.76
N ASN A 22 16.13 -21.50 16.63
CA ASN A 22 17.23 -20.82 17.31
C ASN A 22 17.74 -19.58 16.54
N GLU A 23 17.20 -19.33 15.35
CA GLU A 23 17.51 -18.12 14.57
C GLU A 23 16.88 -16.89 15.19
N LEU A 24 17.48 -15.74 14.92
CA LEU A 24 16.99 -14.45 15.39
C LEU A 24 15.82 -13.95 14.54
N VAL A 25 14.96 -13.11 15.13
CA VAL A 25 13.91 -12.39 14.42
C VAL A 25 14.46 -11.57 13.25
N ALA A 26 15.67 -10.98 13.38
CA ALA A 26 16.34 -10.30 12.27
C ALA A 26 16.60 -11.23 11.05
N ALA A 27 16.96 -12.49 11.29
CA ALA A 27 17.16 -13.47 10.22
C ALA A 27 15.83 -13.83 9.54
N LEU A 28 14.73 -13.89 10.31
CA LEU A 28 13.39 -14.03 9.76
C LEU A 28 13.03 -12.86 8.84
N LYS A 29 13.20 -11.61 9.30
CA LYS A 29 12.95 -10.40 8.49
C LYS A 29 13.73 -10.41 7.17
N ALA A 30 15.00 -10.82 7.20
CA ALA A 30 15.83 -10.94 6.00
C ALA A 30 15.28 -11.98 4.99
N LYS A 31 14.74 -13.11 5.48
CA LYS A 31 14.05 -14.09 4.62
C LYS A 31 12.73 -13.53 4.09
N LEU A 32 11.92 -12.92 4.96
CA LEU A 32 10.62 -12.35 4.60
C LEU A 32 10.76 -11.31 3.49
N LYS A 33 11.76 -10.42 3.56
CA LYS A 33 12.04 -9.44 2.50
C LYS A 33 12.10 -10.06 1.09
N LYS A 34 12.74 -11.24 0.96
CA LYS A 34 12.86 -11.94 -0.34
C LYS A 34 11.52 -12.47 -0.84
N ILE A 35 10.63 -12.86 0.08
CA ILE A 35 9.29 -13.35 -0.22
C ILE A 35 8.37 -12.17 -0.55
N LEU A 36 8.33 -11.15 0.32
CA LEU A 36 7.50 -9.95 0.21
C LEU A 36 7.76 -9.18 -1.09
N LYS A 37 9.01 -9.15 -1.56
CA LYS A 37 9.35 -8.59 -2.88
C LYS A 37 8.57 -9.23 -4.03
N LYS A 38 8.21 -10.51 -3.92
CA LYS A 38 7.51 -11.26 -4.96
C LYS A 38 5.99 -11.21 -4.81
N ILE A 39 5.49 -11.27 -3.58
CA ILE A 39 4.04 -11.38 -3.32
C ILE A 39 3.35 -10.02 -3.27
N VAL A 40 3.99 -9.01 -2.69
CA VAL A 40 3.41 -7.66 -2.47
C VAL A 40 4.36 -6.56 -2.96
N HIS A 41 5.28 -6.90 -3.86
CA HIS A 41 6.23 -5.97 -4.50
C HIS A 41 7.07 -5.10 -3.56
N TYR A 42 7.22 -5.49 -2.27
CA TYR A 42 7.94 -4.71 -1.29
C TYR A 42 9.43 -4.56 -1.64
N ARG A 43 9.89 -3.31 -1.83
CA ARG A 43 11.30 -2.97 -2.13
C ARG A 43 12.07 -2.38 -0.96
N GLY A 44 11.40 -2.13 0.17
CA GLY A 44 12.02 -1.52 1.35
C GLY A 44 13.08 -2.38 2.04
N PRO A 45 13.84 -1.79 2.98
CA PRO A 45 14.84 -2.51 3.74
C PRO A 45 14.19 -3.39 4.82
N SER A 46 14.81 -4.53 5.16
CA SER A 46 14.19 -5.56 6.01
C SER A 46 14.05 -5.15 7.46
N ASP A 47 14.90 -4.25 7.94
CA ASP A 47 14.87 -3.64 9.27
C ASP A 47 13.58 -2.86 9.54
N ARG A 48 12.98 -2.27 8.50
CA ARG A 48 11.70 -1.56 8.60
C ARG A 48 10.47 -2.45 8.63
N ILE A 49 10.60 -3.73 8.32
CA ILE A 49 9.49 -4.69 8.46
C ILE A 49 9.27 -4.90 9.96
N GLU A 50 8.05 -4.73 10.44
CA GLU A 50 7.70 -5.08 11.82
C GLU A 50 6.97 -6.43 11.85
N LEU A 51 7.27 -7.23 12.86
CA LEU A 51 6.69 -8.56 13.05
C LEU A 51 6.03 -8.62 14.41
N TYR A 52 4.83 -9.19 14.42
CA TYR A 52 4.05 -9.40 15.63
C TYR A 52 3.62 -10.85 15.68
N CYS A 53 3.90 -11.53 16.79
CA CYS A 53 3.23 -12.79 17.07
C CYS A 53 1.77 -12.49 17.31
N VAL A 54 0.88 -13.26 16.69
CA VAL A 54 -0.56 -13.09 16.85
C VAL A 54 -1.16 -14.37 17.43
N ASP A 55 -2.00 -14.22 18.44
CA ASP A 55 -2.77 -15.32 19.01
C ASP A 55 -4.20 -15.31 18.51
N GLY A 56 -4.75 -16.51 18.31
CA GLY A 56 -6.14 -16.70 17.88
C GLY A 56 -6.50 -16.29 16.45
N LEU A 57 -5.55 -15.82 15.63
CA LEU A 57 -5.78 -15.50 14.21
C LEU A 57 -5.71 -16.76 13.33
N LYS A 58 -6.73 -16.95 12.48
CA LYS A 58 -6.82 -18.04 11.51
C LYS A 58 -7.21 -17.53 10.13
N ASP A 59 -6.65 -18.15 9.10
CA ASP A 59 -7.06 -18.08 7.70
C ASP A 59 -7.90 -19.33 7.38
N LEU A 60 -9.20 -19.13 7.16
CA LEU A 60 -10.15 -20.18 6.82
C LEU A 60 -10.41 -20.26 5.31
N SER A 61 -9.51 -19.73 4.47
CA SER A 61 -9.57 -19.62 2.99
C SER A 61 -10.68 -18.73 2.42
N THR A 62 -11.81 -18.63 3.11
CA THR A 62 -12.96 -17.80 2.72
C THR A 62 -12.95 -16.46 3.47
N HIS A 63 -12.39 -16.45 4.67
CA HIS A 63 -12.28 -15.29 5.53
C HIS A 63 -11.22 -15.53 6.61
N PHE A 64 -10.87 -14.46 7.31
CA PHE A 64 -10.05 -14.53 8.51
C PHE A 64 -10.94 -14.55 9.75
N GLU A 65 -10.48 -15.23 10.79
CA GLU A 65 -11.10 -15.17 12.13
C GLU A 65 -10.06 -14.80 13.18
N LEU A 66 -10.42 -13.92 14.10
CA LEU A 66 -9.66 -13.63 15.31
C LEU A 66 -10.47 -14.08 16.52
N ASN A 67 -9.97 -15.03 17.29
CA ASN A 67 -10.65 -15.57 18.48
C ASN A 67 -12.10 -16.01 18.19
N HIS A 68 -12.30 -16.76 17.11
CA HIS A 68 -13.61 -17.23 16.62
C HIS A 68 -14.58 -16.13 16.15
N THR A 69 -14.09 -14.91 15.97
CA THR A 69 -14.86 -13.80 15.41
C THR A 69 -14.39 -13.56 13.98
N PRO A 70 -15.28 -13.66 12.97
CA PRO A 70 -14.95 -13.30 11.60
C PRO A 70 -14.43 -11.87 11.49
N ILE A 71 -13.36 -11.69 10.74
CA ILE A 71 -12.80 -10.39 10.39
C ILE A 71 -13.37 -10.01 9.04
N ASP A 72 -14.32 -9.08 9.05
CA ASP A 72 -14.79 -8.44 7.83
C ASP A 72 -13.68 -7.56 7.25
N ASP A 73 -13.45 -7.68 5.94
CA ASP A 73 -12.51 -6.85 5.17
C ASP A 73 -11.13 -6.71 5.84
N PHE A 74 -10.36 -7.80 5.85
CA PHE A 74 -9.02 -7.84 6.45
C PHE A 74 -8.08 -6.74 5.90
N ALA A 75 -8.27 -6.35 4.64
CA ALA A 75 -7.45 -5.34 3.96
C ALA A 75 -7.58 -3.93 4.56
N SER A 76 -8.69 -3.63 5.27
CA SER A 76 -8.86 -2.34 5.96
C SER A 76 -8.45 -2.36 7.43
N LYS A 77 -8.00 -3.50 7.96
CA LYS A 77 -7.66 -3.64 9.38
C LYS A 77 -6.33 -2.99 9.71
N LEU A 78 -6.32 -2.20 10.78
CA LEU A 78 -5.14 -1.56 11.32
C LEU A 78 -4.52 -2.41 12.42
N LEU A 79 -3.26 -2.13 12.76
CA LEU A 79 -2.56 -2.85 13.82
C LEU A 79 -3.29 -2.74 15.18
N ILE A 80 -3.94 -1.60 15.44
CA ILE A 80 -4.73 -1.36 16.66
C ILE A 80 -5.92 -2.32 16.81
N ASP A 81 -6.42 -2.87 15.70
CA ASP A 81 -7.53 -3.85 15.74
C ASP A 81 -7.09 -5.20 16.32
N PHE A 82 -5.78 -5.42 16.49
CA PHE A 82 -5.21 -6.66 17.00
C PHE A 82 -4.47 -6.48 18.33
N GLU A 83 -4.44 -5.27 18.92
CA GLU A 83 -3.55 -4.90 20.04
C GLU A 83 -3.57 -5.86 21.24
N SER A 84 -4.74 -6.42 21.58
CA SER A 84 -4.88 -7.36 22.69
C SER A 84 -4.43 -8.80 22.37
N SER A 85 -4.24 -9.11 21.08
CA SER A 85 -3.90 -10.43 20.58
C SER A 85 -2.48 -10.50 19.98
N ILE A 86 -1.72 -9.40 20.02
CA ILE A 86 -0.40 -9.32 19.41
C ILE A 86 0.73 -9.04 20.39
N VAL A 87 1.90 -9.58 20.08
CA VAL A 87 3.15 -9.29 20.80
C VAL A 87 4.22 -8.92 19.78
N LYS A 88 4.77 -7.71 19.89
CA LYS A 88 5.85 -7.23 19.00
C LYS A 88 7.10 -8.10 19.17
N MET A 89 7.68 -8.52 18.05
CA MET A 89 8.90 -9.31 18.03
C MET A 89 10.13 -8.39 17.99
N ALA A 90 11.11 -8.66 18.86
CA ALA A 90 12.34 -7.89 18.94
C ALA A 90 13.44 -8.55 18.10
N ASP A 91 14.19 -7.74 17.34
CA ASP A 91 15.16 -8.24 16.35
C ASP A 91 16.27 -9.11 16.94
N SER A 92 16.66 -8.84 18.18
CA SER A 92 17.68 -9.57 18.94
C SER A 92 17.17 -10.82 19.65
N SER A 93 15.86 -11.08 19.64
CA SER A 93 15.28 -12.27 20.25
C SER A 93 15.37 -13.48 19.32
N GLN A 94 15.52 -14.67 19.90
CA GLN A 94 15.39 -15.92 19.18
C GLN A 94 13.92 -16.23 18.90
N LEU A 95 13.62 -16.91 17.80
CA LEU A 95 12.23 -17.29 17.47
C LEU A 95 11.63 -18.25 18.52
N SER A 96 12.46 -19.08 19.14
CA SER A 96 12.09 -20.00 20.22
C SER A 96 11.58 -19.31 21.49
N SER A 97 11.84 -18.00 21.68
CA SER A 97 11.30 -17.27 22.82
C SER A 97 9.81 -16.90 22.66
N TYR A 98 9.26 -17.09 21.46
CA TYR A 98 7.85 -16.83 21.16
C TYR A 98 7.08 -18.15 21.13
N SER A 99 5.83 -18.14 21.60
CA SER A 99 4.92 -19.30 21.61
C SER A 99 4.39 -19.63 20.20
N LEU A 100 5.30 -19.93 19.28
CA LEU A 100 5.04 -20.31 17.90
C LEU A 100 4.82 -21.82 17.85
N GLN A 101 3.60 -22.27 18.16
CA GLN A 101 3.26 -23.70 18.13
C GLN A 101 3.45 -24.28 16.71
N HIS A 102 3.64 -25.59 16.63
CA HIS A 102 4.16 -26.25 15.43
C HIS A 102 3.11 -26.67 14.39
N ASP A 103 1.82 -26.53 14.67
CA ASP A 103 0.75 -27.05 13.81
C ASP A 103 0.08 -25.95 12.98
N SER A 104 0.33 -26.00 11.67
CA SER A 104 -0.34 -25.17 10.65
C SER A 104 -1.61 -25.83 10.08
N SER A 105 -2.05 -26.96 10.64
CA SER A 105 -3.14 -27.80 10.15
C SER A 105 -4.52 -27.16 10.21
N ASP A 106 -4.71 -26.17 11.09
CA ASP A 106 -6.02 -25.53 11.34
C ASP A 106 -6.15 -24.11 10.74
N GLY A 107 -5.34 -23.76 9.74
CA GLY A 107 -5.33 -22.41 9.15
C GLY A 107 -4.73 -21.34 10.07
N ARG A 108 -4.06 -21.74 11.16
CA ARG A 108 -3.48 -20.80 12.14
C ARG A 108 -2.44 -19.88 11.51
N ILE A 109 -2.60 -18.59 11.75
CA ILE A 109 -1.58 -17.57 11.47
C ILE A 109 -0.73 -17.37 12.72
N HIS A 110 0.59 -17.37 12.53
CA HIS A 110 1.56 -17.23 13.62
C HIS A 110 2.08 -15.79 13.72
N ILE A 111 2.26 -15.15 12.56
CA ILE A 111 2.93 -13.85 12.46
C ILE A 111 2.09 -12.90 11.61
N LEU A 112 1.80 -11.75 12.20
CA LEU A 112 1.32 -10.57 11.47
C LEU A 112 2.53 -9.77 10.99
N VAL A 113 2.64 -9.60 9.67
CA VAL A 113 3.71 -8.86 9.01
C VAL A 113 3.20 -7.47 8.70
N VAL A 114 3.84 -6.46 9.29
CA VAL A 114 3.49 -5.06 9.09
C VAL A 114 4.60 -4.42 8.26
N LEU A 115 4.22 -3.95 7.08
CA LEU A 115 5.12 -3.19 6.22
C LEU A 115 5.09 -1.72 6.65
N PRO A 116 6.24 -1.02 6.61
CA PRO A 116 6.25 0.41 6.85
C PRO A 116 5.38 1.08 5.79
N ALA A 117 4.58 2.05 6.20
CA ALA A 117 3.96 2.96 5.24
C ALA A 117 5.08 3.52 4.33
N PRO A 118 4.89 3.52 3.00
CA PRO A 118 5.88 4.08 2.10
C PRO A 118 6.20 5.51 2.55
N PRO A 119 7.49 5.90 2.59
CA PRO A 119 7.84 7.26 2.96
C PRO A 119 7.14 8.22 1.99
N LEU A 120 6.42 9.20 2.53
CA LEU A 120 5.87 10.33 1.79
C LEU A 120 7.04 11.12 1.16
N GLY A 121 7.56 10.68 0.02
CA GLY A 121 8.78 11.27 -0.54
C GLY A 121 9.34 10.56 -1.77
N ARG A 122 9.14 11.21 -2.92
CA ARG A 122 9.55 10.89 -4.31
C ARG A 122 8.69 9.86 -5.02
N PHE A 123 7.61 10.39 -5.60
CA PHE A 123 6.79 9.80 -6.64
C PHE A 123 7.60 9.61 -7.94
N ASP A 124 8.36 8.53 -8.05
CA ASP A 124 8.89 8.06 -9.34
C ASP A 124 8.42 6.64 -9.69
N ASP A 125 7.63 5.99 -8.83
CA ASP A 125 6.95 4.72 -9.12
C ASP A 125 5.50 4.82 -8.65
N GLU A 126 4.63 4.13 -9.39
CA GLU A 126 3.16 4.05 -9.30
C GLU A 126 2.59 4.21 -7.87
N PRO A 127 1.53 5.01 -7.67
CA PRO A 127 1.06 5.35 -6.32
C PRO A 127 0.66 4.11 -5.49
N ASP A 128 1.28 3.95 -4.32
CA ASP A 128 0.98 2.94 -3.29
C ASP A 128 -0.39 3.16 -2.59
N TYR A 129 -1.28 3.93 -3.20
CA TYR A 129 -2.67 4.07 -2.76
C TYR A 129 -3.59 3.51 -3.84
N VAL A 130 -4.41 2.54 -3.46
CA VAL A 130 -5.50 2.07 -4.31
C VAL A 130 -6.59 3.14 -4.26
N VAL A 131 -6.60 4.02 -5.24
CA VAL A 131 -7.76 4.88 -5.49
C VAL A 131 -8.92 3.97 -5.86
N SER A 132 -9.98 3.96 -5.05
CA SER A 132 -11.17 3.18 -5.38
C SER A 132 -11.65 3.54 -6.79
N PRO A 133 -12.20 2.60 -7.57
CA PRO A 133 -12.66 2.88 -8.94
C PRO A 133 -13.60 4.08 -9.01
N THR A 134 -14.43 4.27 -7.99
CA THR A 134 -15.33 5.42 -7.84
C THR A 134 -14.57 6.74 -7.71
N VAL A 135 -13.58 6.81 -6.82
CA VAL A 135 -12.77 8.03 -6.64
C VAL A 135 -11.93 8.30 -7.90
N ARG A 136 -11.44 7.26 -8.58
CA ARG A 136 -10.69 7.39 -9.84
C ARG A 136 -11.57 8.01 -10.94
N GLU A 137 -12.80 7.56 -11.08
CA GLU A 137 -13.76 8.14 -12.03
C GLU A 137 -14.18 9.56 -11.65
N MET A 138 -14.30 9.88 -10.35
CA MET A 138 -14.58 11.24 -9.90
C MET A 138 -13.43 12.20 -10.22
N VAL A 139 -12.19 11.79 -9.93
CA VAL A 139 -10.99 12.59 -10.24
C VAL A 139 -10.85 12.78 -11.75
N LYS A 140 -11.04 11.73 -12.55
CA LYS A 140 -10.99 11.82 -14.02
C LYS A 140 -11.97 12.85 -14.58
N LYS A 141 -13.17 12.96 -13.99
CA LYS A 141 -14.18 13.95 -14.39
C LYS A 141 -13.81 15.38 -13.97
N ALA A 142 -12.99 15.54 -12.93
CA ALA A 142 -12.54 16.84 -12.43
C ALA A 142 -11.21 17.29 -13.06
N THR A 143 -10.47 16.39 -13.71
CA THR A 143 -9.21 16.74 -14.40
C THR A 143 -9.44 17.35 -15.76
N PHE A 144 -8.62 18.33 -16.11
CA PHE A 144 -8.57 18.94 -17.44
C PHE A 144 -7.14 18.92 -18.01
N VAL A 145 -7.04 19.02 -19.32
CA VAL A 145 -5.78 19.17 -20.05
C VAL A 145 -5.66 20.60 -20.55
N ILE A 146 -4.45 21.18 -20.42
CA ILE A 146 -4.13 22.51 -20.94
C ILE A 146 -3.48 22.32 -22.31
N LEU A 147 -4.02 23.01 -23.32
CA LEU A 147 -3.54 22.95 -24.70
C LEU A 147 -2.91 24.30 -25.11
N ASP A 148 -1.82 24.23 -25.85
CA ASP A 148 -1.20 25.40 -26.49
C ASP A 148 -1.66 25.51 -27.95
N GLU A 149 -2.47 26.53 -28.24
CA GLU A 149 -2.95 26.81 -29.60
C GLU A 149 -1.81 27.12 -30.57
N SER A 150 -0.77 27.81 -30.09
CA SER A 150 0.34 28.26 -30.94
C SER A 150 1.16 27.08 -31.48
N LYS A 151 1.07 25.92 -30.80
CA LYS A 151 1.77 24.68 -31.12
C LYS A 151 0.83 23.56 -31.58
N ARG A 152 -0.21 23.90 -32.36
CA ARG A 152 -1.16 22.91 -32.91
C ARG A 152 -1.89 22.08 -31.83
N HIS A 153 -2.31 22.73 -30.75
CA HIS A 153 -3.02 22.07 -29.64
C HIS A 153 -2.15 21.00 -28.97
N GLU A 154 -0.87 21.28 -28.82
CA GLU A 154 0.03 20.42 -28.07
C GLU A 154 -0.35 20.44 -26.59
N ARG A 155 -0.33 19.27 -25.96
CA ARG A 155 -0.60 19.13 -24.53
C ARG A 155 0.59 19.68 -23.75
N ILE A 156 0.37 20.77 -23.06
CA ILE A 156 1.41 21.44 -22.27
C ILE A 156 1.33 21.17 -20.78
N GLY A 157 0.15 20.78 -20.28
CA GLY A 157 -0.04 20.55 -18.86
C GLY A 157 -1.37 19.91 -18.50
N MET A 158 -1.60 19.76 -17.21
CA MET A 158 -2.86 19.27 -16.64
C MET A 158 -3.20 20.05 -15.38
N GLY A 159 -4.49 20.10 -15.07
CA GLY A 159 -4.97 20.55 -13.77
C GLY A 159 -6.21 19.77 -13.35
N ALA A 160 -6.74 20.14 -12.20
CA ALA A 160 -7.99 19.62 -11.68
C ALA A 160 -8.84 20.74 -11.08
N PHE A 161 -10.14 20.68 -11.32
CA PHE A 161 -11.11 21.54 -10.64
C PHE A 161 -11.21 21.12 -9.18
N TYR A 162 -10.92 22.06 -8.28
CA TYR A 162 -11.11 21.90 -6.85
C TYR A 162 -12.57 22.15 -6.47
N ASN A 163 -13.20 23.11 -7.14
CA ASN A 163 -14.64 23.39 -7.06
C ASN A 163 -15.12 23.91 -8.43
N ASN A 164 -16.35 24.43 -8.50
CA ASN A 164 -16.96 24.90 -9.75
C ASN A 164 -16.28 26.15 -10.36
N TYR A 165 -15.39 26.82 -9.63
CA TYR A 165 -14.79 28.10 -9.99
C TYR A 165 -13.27 28.09 -9.92
N ASP A 166 -12.70 27.25 -9.04
CA ASP A 166 -11.27 27.19 -8.78
C ASP A 166 -10.65 25.92 -9.35
N ALA A 167 -9.57 26.10 -10.08
CA ALA A 167 -8.76 25.05 -10.67
C ALA A 167 -7.34 25.09 -10.09
N ILE A 168 -6.75 23.90 -9.88
CA ILE A 168 -5.39 23.73 -9.39
C ILE A 168 -4.55 23.13 -10.50
N THR A 169 -3.37 23.69 -10.71
CA THR A 169 -2.38 23.21 -11.68
C THR A 169 -0.98 23.65 -11.26
N CYS A 170 0.05 23.12 -11.92
CA CYS A 170 1.42 23.47 -11.61
C CYS A 170 1.79 24.83 -12.21
N ASP A 171 2.50 25.66 -11.43
CA ASP A 171 2.95 27.00 -11.83
C ASP A 171 3.77 27.02 -13.13
N HIS A 172 4.58 25.99 -13.37
CA HIS A 172 5.38 25.85 -14.59
C HIS A 172 4.54 25.65 -15.86
N ASN A 173 3.25 25.32 -15.76
CA ASN A 173 2.37 25.27 -16.93
C ASN A 173 2.09 26.68 -17.49
N PHE A 174 2.43 27.73 -16.74
CA PHE A 174 2.18 29.13 -17.11
C PHE A 174 3.40 30.04 -16.99
N THR A 175 4.58 29.52 -16.63
CA THR A 175 5.79 30.33 -16.44
C THR A 175 7.00 29.84 -17.25
N ASP A 176 7.59 30.80 -17.95
CA ASP A 176 8.92 30.91 -18.56
C ASP A 176 9.35 30.17 -19.84
N GLU A 177 8.63 29.20 -20.42
CA GLU A 177 8.98 28.68 -21.78
C GLU A 177 7.79 28.38 -22.71
N GLN A 178 6.57 28.61 -22.23
CA GLN A 178 5.35 28.51 -23.02
C GLN A 178 4.60 29.82 -22.87
N VAL A 179 4.77 30.70 -23.86
CA VAL A 179 3.77 31.74 -24.10
C VAL A 179 2.52 30.99 -24.50
N VAL A 180 1.70 30.61 -23.52
CA VAL A 180 0.34 30.20 -23.81
C VAL A 180 -0.27 31.40 -24.53
N GLY A 181 -0.66 31.22 -25.79
CA GLY A 181 -1.26 32.29 -26.58
C GLY A 181 -2.45 32.92 -25.85
N GLU A 182 -2.93 34.06 -26.34
CA GLU A 182 -4.02 34.85 -25.73
C GLU A 182 -5.32 34.07 -25.42
N GLN A 183 -5.42 32.80 -25.81
CA GLN A 183 -6.55 31.91 -25.57
C GLN A 183 -6.06 30.57 -25.01
N VAL A 184 -6.54 30.21 -23.80
CA VAL A 184 -6.26 28.92 -23.17
C VAL A 184 -7.50 28.05 -23.30
N TYR A 185 -7.30 26.81 -23.77
CA TYR A 185 -8.39 25.84 -23.87
C TYR A 185 -8.18 24.74 -22.84
N LEU A 186 -9.24 24.45 -22.09
CA LEU A 186 -9.32 23.29 -21.22
C LEU A 186 -10.09 22.20 -21.94
N LEU A 187 -9.49 21.02 -22.02
CA LEU A 187 -10.18 19.83 -22.49
C LEU A 187 -10.77 19.07 -21.29
N LEU A 188 -12.09 19.05 -21.16
CA LEU A 188 -12.81 18.30 -20.13
C LEU A 188 -13.67 17.21 -20.79
N ASN A 189 -13.34 15.94 -20.55
CA ASN A 189 -14.08 14.79 -21.12
C ASN A 189 -14.25 14.85 -22.67
N GLY A 190 -13.30 15.45 -23.39
CA GLY A 190 -13.37 15.61 -24.85
C GLY A 190 -14.15 16.83 -25.33
N VAL A 191 -14.59 17.71 -24.42
CA VAL A 191 -15.19 19.01 -24.73
C VAL A 191 -14.13 20.08 -24.53
N GLU A 192 -13.92 20.92 -25.55
CA GLU A 192 -13.06 22.09 -25.49
C GLU A 192 -13.81 23.25 -24.85
N ILE A 193 -13.20 23.84 -23.81
CA ILE A 193 -13.72 25.00 -23.08
C ILE A 193 -12.67 26.10 -23.19
N GLN A 194 -13.04 27.24 -23.78
CA GLN A 194 -12.19 28.43 -23.83
C GLN A 194 -12.24 29.16 -22.49
N VAL A 195 -11.08 29.57 -21.96
CA VAL A 195 -10.93 30.28 -20.68
C VAL A 195 -10.20 31.59 -20.87
#